data_AF-M2RIU2-F1
#
_entry.id   AF-M2RIU2-F1
#
_cell.length_a   1.000
_cell.length_b   1.000
_cell.length_c   1.000
_cell.angle_alpha   90.00
_cell.angle_beta   90.00
_cell.angle_gamma   90.00
#
_symmetry.space_group_name_H-M   'P 1'
#
loop_
_entity.id
_entity.type
_entity.pdbx_description
1 polymer ?
#
loop_
_entity_poly.entity_id
_entity_poly.type
_entity_poly.pdbx_seq_one_letter_code
_entity_poly.pdbx_strand_id
1 'polypeptide(L)'
;MSDPVAAKSGFLCMYMSNHPDTLVSYVRHYGKVNDNVVNAEMTAIDTKGMSLTYKTKANGDKRTEIRIPFDPPLAGYEEVKPRLLGMKVDAEEAMGMIRAPKVTTFELPSQVLITASLMLFLFYTTFAPGPDSLNYSSVFAPGHGLRSILPPWVLPSSWGLMITVHSLEALYTLNVARKHDMDFTIGMLHVVTTFLFGFPVISNMRKRIQAARIDSIMKGQ
;
A
#
# COMPACT_ATOMS: atom_id res chain seq x y z
N MET A 1 -15.61 14.85 -21.33
CA MET A 1 -14.16 14.73 -21.60
C MET A 1 -13.92 13.34 -22.16
N SER A 2 -13.22 13.22 -23.28
CA SER A 2 -12.76 11.93 -23.79
C SER A 2 -11.78 11.30 -22.80
N ASP A 3 -11.90 10.00 -22.60
CA ASP A 3 -10.97 9.27 -21.74
C ASP A 3 -9.57 9.25 -22.39
N PRO A 4 -8.53 9.80 -21.71
CA PRO A 4 -7.20 9.95 -22.30
C PRO A 4 -6.50 8.61 -22.54
N VAL A 5 -6.87 7.56 -21.80
CA VAL A 5 -6.35 6.19 -21.97
C VAL A 5 -7.08 5.49 -23.10
N ALA A 6 -8.41 5.60 -23.16
CA ALA A 6 -9.24 4.99 -24.21
C ALA A 6 -8.84 5.46 -25.61
N ALA A 7 -8.48 6.74 -25.76
CA ALA A 7 -8.00 7.29 -27.04
C ALA A 7 -6.74 6.59 -27.57
N LYS A 8 -5.94 5.98 -26.69
CA LYS A 8 -4.72 5.23 -27.01
C LYS A 8 -4.86 3.72 -26.79
N SER A 9 -6.09 3.23 -26.60
CA SER A 9 -6.39 1.83 -26.28
C SER A 9 -5.79 0.85 -27.31
N GLY A 10 -5.93 1.15 -28.61
CA GLY A 10 -5.42 0.27 -29.67
C GLY A 10 -3.91 -0.01 -29.58
N PHE A 11 -3.10 1.01 -29.29
CA PHE A 11 -1.65 0.85 -29.10
C PHE A 11 -1.33 0.01 -27.86
N LEU A 12 -2.09 0.20 -26.77
CA LEU A 12 -1.90 -0.56 -25.54
C LEU A 12 -2.32 -2.03 -25.70
N CYS A 13 -3.42 -2.31 -26.39
CA CYS A 13 -3.85 -3.68 -26.70
C CYS A 13 -2.79 -4.40 -27.57
N MET A 14 -2.25 -3.71 -28.59
CA MET A 14 -1.18 -4.25 -29.44
C MET A 14 0.13 -4.47 -28.67
N TYR A 15 0.47 -3.59 -27.72
CA TYR A 15 1.61 -3.81 -26.84
C TYR A 15 1.40 -5.06 -25.96
N MET A 16 0.21 -5.18 -25.37
CA MET A 16 -0.13 -6.30 -24.47
C MET A 16 -0.29 -7.63 -25.20
N SER A 17 -0.60 -7.66 -26.50
CA SER A 17 -0.66 -8.90 -27.27
C SER A 17 0.71 -9.59 -27.39
N ASN A 18 1.82 -8.87 -27.17
CA ASN A 18 3.15 -9.46 -27.07
C ASN A 18 3.46 -10.07 -25.68
N HIS A 19 2.51 -9.98 -24.74
CA HIS A 19 2.63 -10.49 -23.38
C HIS A 19 1.44 -11.39 -23.00
N PRO A 20 1.15 -12.46 -23.76
CA PRO A 20 -0.04 -13.29 -23.56
C PRO A 20 -0.07 -13.95 -22.17
N ASP A 21 1.07 -14.37 -21.62
CA ASP A 21 1.15 -14.98 -20.28
C ASP A 21 0.68 -14.01 -19.19
N THR A 22 1.02 -12.72 -19.33
CA THR A 22 0.57 -11.68 -18.39
C THR A 22 -0.95 -11.51 -18.42
N LEU A 23 -1.57 -11.57 -19.61
CA LEU A 23 -3.02 -11.48 -19.76
C LEU A 23 -3.72 -12.69 -19.13
N VAL A 24 -3.15 -13.89 -19.26
CA VAL A 24 -3.66 -15.10 -18.59
C VAL A 24 -3.61 -14.93 -17.08
N SER A 25 -2.50 -14.42 -16.54
CA SER A 25 -2.36 -14.14 -15.10
C SER A 25 -3.39 -13.12 -14.61
N TYR A 26 -3.70 -12.07 -15.39
CA TYR A 26 -4.75 -11.12 -15.02
C TYR A 26 -6.13 -11.75 -14.92
N VAL A 27 -6.51 -12.56 -15.91
CA VAL A 27 -7.82 -13.22 -15.92
C VAL A 27 -7.96 -14.17 -14.74
N ARG A 28 -6.92 -14.95 -14.43
CA ARG A 28 -6.95 -15.89 -13.30
C ARG A 28 -7.00 -15.17 -11.96
N HIS A 29 -6.13 -14.18 -11.76
CA HIS A 29 -6.01 -13.51 -10.47
C HIS A 29 -7.11 -12.46 -10.24
N TYR A 30 -7.19 -11.44 -11.09
CA TYR A 30 -8.13 -10.33 -10.93
C TYR A 30 -9.52 -10.65 -11.45
N GLY A 31 -9.62 -11.47 -12.50
CA GLY A 31 -10.89 -12.00 -12.98
C GLY A 31 -11.48 -13.10 -12.10
N LYS A 32 -10.71 -13.62 -11.13
CA LYS A 32 -11.09 -14.72 -10.22
C LYS A 32 -11.56 -15.97 -10.97
N VAL A 33 -11.02 -16.20 -12.16
CA VAL A 33 -11.34 -17.38 -12.98
C VAL A 33 -10.46 -18.54 -12.53
N ASN A 34 -11.06 -19.49 -11.81
CA ASN A 34 -10.36 -20.67 -11.30
C ASN A 34 -10.08 -21.73 -12.38
N ASP A 35 -10.74 -21.64 -13.52
CA ASP A 35 -10.52 -22.55 -14.64
C ASP A 35 -9.12 -22.40 -15.24
N ASN A 36 -8.66 -23.45 -15.90
CA ASN A 36 -7.40 -23.41 -16.63
C ASN A 36 -7.55 -22.57 -17.90
N VAL A 37 -7.20 -21.29 -17.78
CA VAL A 37 -7.17 -20.31 -18.88
C VAL A 37 -5.97 -20.62 -19.78
N VAL A 38 -6.25 -20.88 -21.06
CA VAL A 38 -5.24 -21.29 -22.04
C VAL A 38 -4.73 -20.10 -22.84
N ASN A 39 -5.59 -19.12 -23.11
CA ASN A 39 -5.25 -17.92 -23.85
C ASN A 39 -6.10 -16.73 -23.38
N ALA A 40 -5.54 -15.52 -23.43
CA ALA A 40 -6.21 -14.27 -23.13
C ALA A 40 -5.74 -13.15 -24.07
N GLU A 41 -6.67 -12.31 -24.53
CA GLU A 41 -6.44 -11.18 -25.42
C GLU A 41 -7.09 -9.93 -24.83
N MET A 42 -6.36 -8.80 -24.80
CA MET A 42 -6.90 -7.52 -24.36
C MET A 42 -7.65 -6.85 -25.51
N THR A 43 -8.93 -6.52 -25.30
CA THR A 43 -9.78 -5.90 -26.32
C THR A 43 -9.84 -4.38 -26.19
N ALA A 44 -9.90 -3.88 -24.96
CA ALA A 44 -9.95 -2.44 -24.70
C ALA A 44 -9.38 -2.07 -23.33
N ILE A 45 -8.92 -0.83 -23.17
CA ILE A 45 -8.49 -0.27 -21.89
C ILE A 45 -8.92 1.21 -21.80
N ASP A 46 -9.34 1.62 -20.62
CA ASP A 46 -9.68 3.00 -20.29
C ASP A 46 -9.21 3.35 -18.87
N THR A 47 -9.48 4.55 -18.38
CA THR A 47 -9.06 4.98 -17.02
C THR A 47 -9.66 4.15 -15.89
N LYS A 48 -10.79 3.47 -16.12
CA LYS A 48 -11.54 2.72 -15.11
C LYS A 48 -11.22 1.24 -15.10
N GLY A 49 -10.67 0.68 -16.18
CA GLY A 49 -10.35 -0.73 -16.27
C GLY A 49 -9.96 -1.22 -17.65
N MET A 50 -9.66 -2.51 -17.75
CA MET A 50 -9.37 -3.21 -19.00
C MET A 50 -10.42 -4.29 -19.30
N SER A 51 -10.74 -4.47 -20.58
CA SER A 51 -11.56 -5.55 -21.11
C SER A 51 -10.65 -6.61 -21.73
N LEU A 52 -10.88 -7.86 -21.36
CA LEU A 52 -10.11 -9.01 -21.80
C LEU A 52 -11.06 -10.08 -22.31
N THR A 53 -10.66 -10.79 -23.35
CA THR A 53 -11.30 -12.03 -23.78
C THR A 53 -10.39 -13.19 -23.47
N TYR A 54 -10.96 -14.31 -23.00
CA TYR A 54 -10.17 -15.48 -22.62
C TYR A 54 -10.82 -16.78 -23.07
N LYS A 55 -10.00 -17.82 -23.19
CA LYS A 55 -10.42 -19.20 -23.48
C LYS A 55 -10.00 -20.12 -22.33
N THR A 56 -10.91 -21.00 -21.89
CA THR A 56 -10.62 -22.02 -20.89
C THR A 56 -10.58 -23.40 -21.52
N LYS A 57 -9.80 -24.31 -20.94
CA LYS A 57 -9.74 -25.71 -21.39
C LYS A 57 -11.12 -26.40 -21.34
N ALA A 58 -11.99 -25.98 -20.42
CA ALA A 58 -13.34 -26.54 -20.26
C ALA A 58 -14.34 -26.07 -21.33
N ASN A 59 -14.22 -24.81 -21.79
CA ASN A 59 -15.16 -24.21 -22.76
C ASN A 59 -14.68 -24.29 -24.22
N GLY A 60 -13.59 -25.02 -24.49
CA GLY A 60 -13.02 -25.18 -25.83
C GLY A 60 -12.69 -23.83 -26.48
N ASP A 61 -13.24 -23.59 -27.67
CA ASP A 61 -12.97 -22.39 -28.47
C ASP A 61 -13.82 -21.16 -28.13
N LYS A 62 -14.76 -21.28 -27.18
CA LYS A 62 -15.64 -20.18 -26.81
C LYS A 62 -14.84 -19.08 -26.10
N ARG A 63 -14.82 -17.88 -26.69
CA ARG A 63 -14.22 -16.67 -26.10
C ARG A 63 -15.20 -16.08 -25.09
N THR A 64 -14.77 -15.92 -23.84
CA THR A 64 -15.54 -15.24 -22.79
C THR A 64 -14.91 -13.87 -22.53
N GLU A 65 -15.72 -12.84 -22.39
CA GLU A 65 -15.25 -11.49 -22.07
C GLU A 65 -15.33 -11.22 -20.57
N ILE A 66 -14.32 -10.53 -20.04
CA ILE A 66 -14.27 -10.07 -18.66
C ILE A 66 -13.71 -8.65 -18.59
N ARG A 67 -14.23 -7.87 -17.65
CA ARG A 67 -13.80 -6.50 -17.36
C ARG A 67 -13.09 -6.48 -16.01
N ILE A 68 -11.83 -6.08 -15.99
CA ILE A 68 -11.03 -5.92 -14.78
C ILE A 68 -10.94 -4.43 -14.43
N PRO A 69 -11.54 -3.99 -13.30
CA PRO A 69 -11.50 -2.58 -12.91
C PRO A 69 -10.12 -2.19 -12.34
N PHE A 70 -9.73 -0.93 -12.53
CA PHE A 70 -8.62 -0.29 -11.83
C PHE A 70 -9.13 0.41 -10.58
N ASP A 71 -8.53 0.08 -9.43
CA ASP A 71 -8.78 0.75 -8.16
C ASP A 71 -7.45 1.21 -7.52
N PRO A 72 -7.24 2.53 -7.33
CA PRO A 72 -8.04 3.63 -7.85
C PRO A 72 -7.98 3.73 -9.39
N PRO A 73 -8.94 4.44 -10.03
CA PRO A 73 -8.88 4.74 -11.47
C PRO A 73 -7.59 5.47 -11.85
N LEU A 74 -7.15 5.29 -13.10
CA LEU A 74 -5.94 5.93 -13.61
C LEU A 74 -6.18 7.42 -13.81
N ALA A 75 -5.26 8.26 -13.31
CA ALA A 75 -5.33 9.71 -13.51
C ALA A 75 -4.97 10.13 -14.94
N GLY A 76 -4.23 9.29 -15.68
CA GLY A 76 -3.84 9.57 -17.05
C GLY A 76 -3.05 8.44 -17.71
N TYR A 77 -2.65 8.69 -18.97
CA TYR A 77 -1.93 7.72 -19.80
C TYR A 77 -0.58 7.30 -19.21
N GLU A 78 0.13 8.21 -18.55
CA GLU A 78 1.44 7.92 -17.96
C GLU A 78 1.37 6.89 -16.83
N GLU A 79 0.22 6.75 -16.16
CA GLU A 79 0.03 5.76 -15.10
C GLU A 79 -0.27 4.35 -15.63
N VAL A 80 -0.63 4.21 -16.91
CA VAL A 80 -1.05 2.92 -17.48
C VAL A 80 0.10 1.90 -17.39
N LYS A 81 1.29 2.26 -17.86
CA LYS A 81 2.45 1.36 -17.86
C LYS A 81 2.82 0.88 -16.45
N PRO A 82 3.08 1.76 -15.47
CA PRO A 82 3.42 1.31 -14.12
C PRO A 82 2.26 0.55 -13.46
N ARG A 83 1.00 0.89 -13.75
CA ARG A 83 -0.15 0.13 -13.25
C ARG A 83 -0.18 -1.29 -13.79
N LEU A 84 -0.05 -1.49 -15.10
CA LEU A 84 -0.05 -2.82 -15.70
C LEU A 84 1.14 -3.64 -15.19
N LEU A 85 2.35 -3.07 -15.15
CA LEU A 85 3.51 -3.78 -14.60
C LEU A 85 3.30 -4.18 -13.13
N GLY A 86 2.74 -3.30 -12.30
CA GLY A 86 2.40 -3.62 -10.91
C GLY A 86 1.37 -4.75 -10.81
N MET A 87 0.32 -4.69 -11.62
CA MET A 87 -0.69 -5.75 -11.67
C MET A 87 -0.12 -7.09 -12.13
N LYS A 88 0.86 -7.08 -13.04
CA LYS A 88 1.53 -8.31 -13.51
C LYS A 88 2.22 -8.99 -12.35
N VAL A 89 3.02 -8.24 -11.61
CA VAL A 89 3.75 -8.75 -10.44
C VAL A 89 2.77 -9.29 -9.40
N ASP A 90 1.73 -8.54 -9.06
CA ASP A 90 0.76 -8.97 -8.06
C ASP A 90 0.04 -10.26 -8.48
N ALA A 91 -0.32 -10.40 -9.76
CA ALA A 91 -0.93 -11.61 -10.30
C ALA A 91 0.04 -12.79 -10.31
N GLU A 92 1.28 -12.61 -10.77
CA GLU A 92 2.29 -13.66 -10.80
C GLU A 92 2.69 -14.10 -9.38
N GLU A 93 2.79 -13.17 -8.42
CA GLU A 93 3.06 -13.45 -7.00
C GLU A 93 1.91 -14.28 -6.39
N ALA A 94 0.66 -13.88 -6.64
CA ALA A 94 -0.51 -14.60 -6.14
C ALA A 94 -0.69 -15.99 -6.77
N MET A 95 -0.22 -16.15 -8.01
CA MET A 95 -0.20 -17.44 -8.71
C MET A 95 1.02 -18.31 -8.35
N GLY A 96 1.92 -17.80 -7.49
CA GLY A 96 3.15 -18.49 -7.08
C GLY A 96 4.21 -18.62 -8.18
N MET A 97 4.10 -17.85 -9.26
CA MET A 97 5.03 -17.86 -10.38
C MET A 97 6.30 -17.07 -10.09
N ILE A 98 6.20 -16.05 -9.23
CA ILE A 98 7.34 -15.28 -8.71
C ILE A 98 7.28 -15.26 -7.18
N ARG A 99 8.45 -15.24 -6.52
CA ARG A 99 8.52 -15.09 -5.06
C ARG A 99 8.38 -13.62 -4.70
N ALA A 100 7.56 -13.33 -3.68
CA ALA A 100 7.49 -11.99 -3.11
C ALA A 100 8.90 -11.55 -2.67
N PRO A 101 9.35 -10.32 -3.00
CA PRO A 101 10.66 -9.87 -2.60
C PRO A 101 10.73 -9.79 -1.08
N LYS A 102 11.80 -10.39 -0.53
CA LYS A 102 12.10 -10.33 0.90
C LYS A 102 12.61 -8.95 1.25
N VAL A 103 11.99 -8.32 2.23
CA VAL A 103 12.49 -7.07 2.82
C VAL A 103 13.45 -7.45 3.94
N THR A 104 14.75 -7.30 3.68
CA THR A 104 15.81 -7.72 4.62
C THR A 104 16.41 -6.58 5.43
N THR A 105 16.14 -5.33 5.05
CA THR A 105 16.73 -4.16 5.72
C THR A 105 15.66 -3.27 6.32
N PHE A 106 15.99 -2.67 7.47
CA PHE A 106 15.16 -1.68 8.15
C PHE A 106 15.81 -0.31 8.02
N GLU A 107 15.00 0.70 7.68
CA GLU A 107 15.42 2.09 7.61
C GLU A 107 14.36 2.96 8.28
N LEU A 108 14.81 3.87 9.13
CA LEU A 108 13.92 4.80 9.82
C LEU A 108 13.71 6.04 8.92
N PRO A 109 12.48 6.30 8.41
CA PRO A 109 12.25 7.44 7.54
C PRO A 109 12.35 8.75 8.32
N SER A 110 12.93 9.80 7.75
CA SER A 110 13.04 11.13 8.41
C SER A 110 11.69 11.73 8.76
N GLN A 111 10.63 11.33 8.06
CA GLN A 111 9.24 11.71 8.34
C GLN A 111 8.76 11.29 9.73
N VAL A 112 9.42 10.32 10.42
CA VAL A 112 9.08 9.99 11.81
C VAL A 112 9.28 11.17 12.76
N LEU A 113 10.13 12.15 12.41
CA LEU A 113 10.36 13.34 13.22
C LEU A 113 9.09 14.18 13.37
N ILE A 114 8.19 14.15 12.38
CA ILE A 114 6.90 14.84 12.45
C ILE A 114 5.98 14.14 13.47
N THR A 115 5.84 12.82 13.39
CA THR A 115 5.04 12.09 14.39
C THR A 115 5.66 12.21 15.78
N ALA A 116 6.99 12.12 15.88
CA ALA A 116 7.71 12.26 17.14
C ALA A 116 7.47 13.62 17.78
N SER A 117 7.51 14.72 17.02
CA SER A 117 7.25 16.06 17.56
C SER A 117 5.80 16.22 18.02
N LEU A 118 4.82 15.69 17.28
CA LEU A 118 3.42 15.69 17.69
C LEU A 118 3.16 14.84 18.94
N MET A 119 3.78 13.67 19.04
CA MET A 119 3.71 12.84 20.25
C MET A 119 4.34 13.56 21.44
N LEU A 120 5.54 14.14 21.28
CA LEU A 120 6.19 14.91 22.34
C LEU A 120 5.33 16.09 22.78
N PHE A 121 4.66 16.76 21.87
CA PHE A 121 3.72 17.83 22.19
C PHE A 121 2.50 17.33 22.98
N LEU A 122 1.93 16.17 22.60
CA LEU A 122 0.84 15.53 23.35
C LEU A 122 1.29 15.11 24.75
N PHE A 123 2.46 14.48 24.88
CA PHE A 123 3.07 14.15 26.18
C PHE A 123 3.28 15.40 27.03
N TYR A 124 3.93 16.42 26.47
CA TYR A 124 4.21 17.68 27.15
C TYR A 124 2.93 18.35 27.68
N THR A 125 1.89 18.46 26.84
CA THR A 125 0.60 19.06 27.24
C THR A 125 -0.13 18.20 28.29
N THR A 126 -0.06 16.87 28.16
CA THR A 126 -0.73 15.94 29.09
C THR A 126 -0.09 15.97 30.47
N PHE A 127 1.24 16.05 30.53
CA PHE A 127 1.99 15.93 31.78
C PHE A 127 2.51 17.27 32.33
N ALA A 128 2.15 18.40 31.72
CA ALA A 128 2.51 19.73 32.23
C ALA A 128 1.91 19.95 33.64
N PRO A 129 2.76 20.14 34.68
CA PRO A 129 2.30 20.40 36.04
C PRO A 129 1.60 21.77 36.15
N GLY A 130 0.66 21.88 37.09
CA GLY A 130 0.04 23.17 37.42
C GLY A 130 0.97 24.08 38.21
N PRO A 131 0.69 25.40 38.26
CA PRO A 131 1.49 26.38 38.99
C PRO A 131 1.67 26.07 40.47
N ASP A 132 0.69 25.39 41.09
CA ASP A 132 0.71 25.01 42.50
C ASP A 132 1.55 23.75 42.79
N SER A 133 2.12 23.13 41.76
CA SER A 133 2.95 21.93 41.90
C SER A 133 4.37 22.25 42.33
N LEU A 134 4.93 21.46 43.25
CA LEU A 134 6.34 21.54 43.66
C LEU A 134 7.33 21.38 42.50
N ASN A 135 6.93 20.73 41.40
CA ASN A 135 7.76 20.49 40.22
C ASN A 135 7.49 21.49 39.09
N TYR A 136 6.79 22.59 39.37
CA TYR A 136 6.47 23.59 38.37
C TYR A 136 7.72 24.38 37.94
N SER A 137 7.82 24.64 36.65
CA SER A 137 8.84 25.49 36.03
C SER A 137 8.20 26.27 34.88
N SER A 138 8.71 27.46 34.57
CA SER A 138 8.19 28.33 33.52
C SER A 138 8.16 27.67 32.14
N VAL A 139 9.02 26.66 31.91
CA VAL A 139 9.01 25.85 30.68
C VAL A 139 7.71 25.07 30.49
N PHE A 140 6.93 24.80 31.55
CA PHE A 140 5.66 24.08 31.48
C PHE A 140 4.43 25.00 31.35
N ALA A 141 4.60 26.32 31.48
CA ALA A 141 3.50 27.27 31.44
C ALA A 141 2.66 27.16 30.14
N PRO A 142 3.26 27.04 28.94
CA PRO A 142 2.49 26.85 27.70
C PRO A 142 1.67 25.56 27.70
N GLY A 143 2.27 24.43 28.12
CA GLY A 143 1.59 23.14 28.16
C GLY A 143 0.43 23.12 29.15
N HIS A 144 0.63 23.71 30.33
CA HIS A 144 -0.43 23.83 31.33
C HIS A 144 -1.55 24.76 30.86
N GLY A 145 -1.21 25.92 30.31
CA GLY A 145 -2.17 26.86 29.75
C GLY A 145 -3.04 26.22 28.68
N LEU A 146 -2.42 25.49 27.74
CA LEU A 146 -3.17 24.74 26.73
C LEU A 146 -4.08 23.68 27.35
N ARG A 147 -3.58 22.89 28.30
CA ARG A 147 -4.39 21.88 29.01
C ARG A 147 -5.59 22.51 29.74
N SER A 148 -5.45 23.71 30.30
CA SER A 148 -6.52 24.39 31.04
C SER A 148 -7.65 24.94 30.16
N ILE A 149 -7.36 25.28 28.89
CA ILE A 149 -8.39 25.79 27.95
C ILE A 149 -9.09 24.66 27.18
N LEU A 150 -8.47 23.48 27.11
CA LEU A 150 -9.03 22.34 26.42
C LEU A 150 -10.14 21.69 27.26
N PRO A 151 -11.26 21.26 26.62
CA PRO A 151 -12.24 20.42 27.30
C PRO A 151 -11.61 19.14 27.88
N PRO A 152 -12.06 18.65 29.05
CA PRO A 152 -11.43 17.51 29.73
C PRO A 152 -11.34 16.21 28.92
N TRP A 153 -12.20 16.05 27.91
CA TRP A 153 -12.24 14.86 27.05
C TRP A 153 -11.17 14.87 25.96
N VAL A 154 -10.62 16.03 25.56
CA VAL A 154 -9.75 16.14 24.38
C VAL A 154 -8.47 15.34 24.52
N LEU A 155 -7.78 15.46 25.66
CA LEU A 155 -6.52 14.74 25.88
C LEU A 155 -6.74 13.21 25.97
N PRO A 156 -7.67 12.69 26.80
CA PRO A 156 -8.01 11.27 26.78
C PRO A 156 -8.41 10.74 25.39
N SER A 157 -9.23 11.48 24.65
CA SER A 157 -9.63 11.09 23.29
C SER A 157 -8.45 11.08 22.32
N SER A 158 -7.51 12.02 22.45
CA SER A 158 -6.29 12.06 21.63
C SER A 158 -5.40 10.85 21.88
N TRP A 159 -5.19 10.48 23.15
CA TRP A 159 -4.49 9.25 23.52
C TRP A 159 -5.20 8.00 23.00
N GLY A 160 -6.52 7.92 23.19
CA GLY A 160 -7.32 6.80 22.72
C GLY A 160 -7.24 6.63 21.20
N LEU A 161 -7.37 7.73 20.45
CA LEU A 161 -7.23 7.74 18.99
C LEU A 161 -5.82 7.30 18.57
N MET A 162 -4.78 7.90 19.14
CA MET A 162 -3.38 7.57 18.81
C MET A 162 -3.07 6.09 19.06
N ILE A 163 -3.38 5.56 20.26
CA ILE A 163 -3.15 4.15 20.59
C ILE A 163 -3.92 3.24 19.62
N THR A 164 -5.19 3.56 19.34
CA THR A 164 -6.03 2.75 18.45
C THR A 164 -5.46 2.72 17.03
N VAL A 165 -5.18 3.89 16.45
CA VAL A 165 -4.66 4.01 15.08
C VAL A 165 -3.31 3.32 14.96
N HIS A 166 -2.37 3.61 15.87
CA HIS A 166 -1.03 3.01 15.84
C HIS A 166 -1.06 1.49 16.07
N SER A 167 -1.99 0.97 16.87
CA SER A 167 -2.19 -0.47 17.03
C SER A 167 -2.68 -1.13 15.74
N LEU A 168 -3.66 -0.53 15.05
CA LEU A 168 -4.15 -1.03 13.77
C LEU A 168 -3.06 -1.00 12.69
N GLU A 169 -2.26 0.07 12.67
CA GLU A 169 -1.10 0.22 11.78
C GLU A 169 0.00 -0.82 12.08
N ALA A 170 0.27 -1.11 13.35
CA ALA A 170 1.23 -2.13 13.76
C ALA A 170 0.73 -3.55 13.39
N LEU A 171 -0.56 -3.85 13.57
CA LEU A 171 -1.17 -5.10 13.14
C LEU A 171 -1.13 -5.26 11.61
N TYR A 172 -1.41 -4.19 10.88
CA TYR A 172 -1.23 -4.17 9.42
C TYR A 172 0.24 -4.45 9.04
N THR A 173 1.19 -3.81 9.72
CA THR A 173 2.62 -4.03 9.48
C THR A 173 3.04 -5.47 9.79
N LEU A 174 2.50 -6.08 10.83
CA LEU A 174 2.74 -7.49 11.15
C LEU A 174 2.23 -8.41 10.04
N ASN A 175 1.05 -8.13 9.49
CA ASN A 175 0.51 -8.86 8.35
C ASN A 175 1.42 -8.71 7.12
N VAL A 176 1.87 -7.49 6.80
CA VAL A 176 2.80 -7.24 5.69
C VAL A 176 4.14 -7.95 5.91
N ALA A 177 4.69 -7.92 7.13
CA ALA A 177 5.96 -8.59 7.44
C ALA A 177 5.87 -10.11 7.23
N ARG A 178 4.74 -10.74 7.64
CA ARG A 178 4.47 -12.15 7.38
C ARG A 178 4.30 -12.44 5.88
N LYS A 179 3.57 -11.57 5.16
CA LYS A 179 3.35 -11.73 3.72
C LYS A 179 4.66 -11.72 2.92
N HIS A 180 5.61 -10.88 3.31
CA HIS A 180 6.90 -10.73 2.62
C HIS A 180 8.03 -11.58 3.23
N ASP A 181 7.69 -12.58 4.05
CA ASP A 181 8.63 -13.51 4.68
C ASP A 181 9.86 -12.81 5.28
N MET A 182 9.60 -11.69 5.98
CA MET A 182 10.64 -10.91 6.64
C MET A 182 11.23 -11.70 7.80
N ASP A 183 12.54 -11.57 8.00
CA ASP A 183 13.20 -12.11 9.18
C ASP A 183 12.55 -11.57 10.46
N PHE A 184 12.41 -12.41 11.49
CA PHE A 184 11.67 -12.08 12.71
C PHE A 184 12.13 -10.75 13.33
N THR A 185 13.43 -10.52 13.43
CA THR A 185 14.00 -9.28 13.99
C THR A 185 13.63 -8.05 13.17
N ILE A 186 13.70 -8.14 11.85
CA ILE A 186 13.37 -7.03 10.93
C ILE A 186 11.87 -6.76 10.96
N GLY A 187 11.05 -7.81 10.91
CA GLY A 187 9.60 -7.71 11.02
C GLY A 187 9.17 -7.05 12.34
N MET A 188 9.76 -7.48 13.46
CA MET A 188 9.48 -6.88 14.77
C MET A 188 9.95 -5.43 14.87
N LEU A 189 11.10 -5.09 14.30
CA LEU A 189 11.59 -3.71 14.27
C LEU A 189 10.63 -2.80 13.49
N HIS A 190 10.11 -3.26 12.36
CA HIS A 190 9.05 -2.55 11.63
C HIS A 190 7.76 -2.42 12.45
N VAL A 191 7.28 -3.49 13.09
CA VAL A 191 6.04 -3.47 13.89
C VAL A 191 6.14 -2.50 15.07
N VAL A 192 7.22 -2.56 15.85
CA VAL A 192 7.44 -1.68 17.00
C VAL A 192 7.60 -0.23 16.55
N THR A 193 8.38 0.00 15.49
CA THR A 193 8.58 1.36 14.96
C THR A 193 7.28 1.94 14.41
N THR A 194 6.44 1.14 13.73
CA THR A 194 5.11 1.56 13.30
C THR A 194 4.21 1.85 14.50
N PHE A 195 4.23 1.05 15.56
CA PHE A 195 3.45 1.36 16.77
C PHE A 195 3.85 2.69 17.40
N LEU A 196 5.14 3.05 17.35
CA LEU A 196 5.61 4.33 17.88
C LEU A 196 5.31 5.50 16.94
N PHE A 197 5.64 5.39 15.66
CA PHE A 197 5.65 6.54 14.74
C PHE A 197 4.56 6.52 13.68
N GLY A 198 3.79 5.44 13.58
CA GLY A 198 2.62 5.29 12.74
C GLY A 198 2.89 5.26 11.23
N PHE A 199 1.96 5.85 10.48
CA PHE A 199 1.90 5.91 9.02
C PHE A 199 3.23 6.15 8.27
N PRO A 200 4.14 7.07 8.67
CA PRO A 200 5.41 7.29 7.98
C PRO A 200 6.24 6.01 7.76
N VAL A 201 6.23 5.10 8.74
CA VAL A 201 6.97 3.82 8.67
C VAL A 201 6.36 2.90 7.63
N ILE A 202 5.02 2.79 7.61
CA ILE A 202 4.28 2.00 6.62
C ILE A 202 4.53 2.55 5.20
N SER A 203 4.45 3.87 5.03
CA SER A 203 4.63 4.52 3.73
C SER A 203 6.03 4.24 3.17
N ASN A 204 7.07 4.36 4.01
CA ASN A 204 8.44 4.02 3.62
C ASN A 204 8.58 2.53 3.26
N MET A 205 8.06 1.63 4.09
CA MET A 205 8.11 0.19 3.85
C MET A 205 7.43 -0.18 2.51
N ARG A 206 6.25 0.38 2.21
CA ARG A 206 5.53 0.14 0.96
C ARG A 206 6.32 0.62 -0.26
N LYS A 207 6.95 1.80 -0.19
CA LYS A 207 7.82 2.30 -1.27
C LYS A 207 8.99 1.37 -1.51
N ARG A 208 9.59 0.82 -0.46
CA ARG A 208 10.73 -0.11 -0.56
C ARG A 208 10.33 -1.48 -1.11
N ILE A 209 9.18 -2.01 -0.69
CA ILE A 209 8.60 -3.22 -1.30
C ILE A 209 8.37 -2.99 -2.80
N GLN A 210 7.80 -1.84 -3.17
CA GLN A 210 7.59 -1.50 -4.58
C GLN A 210 8.91 -1.36 -5.36
N ALA A 211 9.92 -0.72 -4.78
CA ALA A 211 11.25 -0.61 -5.39
C ALA A 211 11.89 -1.99 -5.58
N ALA A 212 11.83 -2.86 -4.56
CA ALA A 212 12.35 -4.23 -4.65
C ALA A 212 11.63 -5.06 -5.72
N ARG A 213 10.31 -4.87 -5.89
CA ARG A 213 9.53 -5.48 -6.98
C ARG A 213 9.98 -4.99 -8.36
N ILE A 214 10.25 -3.70 -8.51
CA ILE A 214 10.74 -3.15 -9.79
C ILE A 214 12.13 -3.71 -10.11
N ASP A 215 13.01 -3.76 -9.11
CA ASP A 215 14.36 -4.29 -9.25
C ASP A 215 14.38 -5.77 -9.64
N SER A 216 13.50 -6.60 -9.07
CA SER A 216 13.43 -8.02 -9.42
C SER A 216 13.00 -8.23 -10.87
N ILE A 217 12.03 -7.44 -11.35
CA ILE A 217 11.61 -7.45 -12.77
C ILE A 217 12.77 -7.06 -13.69
N MET A 218 13.50 -5.99 -13.35
CA MET A 218 14.62 -5.51 -14.18
C MET A 218 15.78 -6.51 -14.23
N LYS A 219 15.98 -7.29 -13.17
CA LYS A 219 17.06 -8.28 -13.05
C LYS A 219 16.69 -9.67 -13.58
N GLY A 220 15.45 -9.87 -14.02
CA GLY A 220 14.98 -11.13 -14.63
C GLY A 220 15.01 -12.33 -13.66
N GLN A 221 14.85 -12.08 -12.36
CA GLN A 221 14.77 -13.12 -11.31
C GLN A 221 13.32 -13.43 -10.94
#